data_AF-A0A1I3MQ42-F1
#
_entry.id   AF-A0A1I3MQ42-F1
#
_cell.length_a   1.000
_cell.length_b   1.000
_cell.length_c   1.000
_cell.angle_alpha   90.00
_cell.angle_beta   90.00
_cell.angle_gamma   90.00
#
_symmetry.space_group_name_H-M   'P 1'
#
loop_
_entity.id
_entity.type
_entity.pdbx_description
1 polymer ?
#
loop_
_entity_poly.entity_id
_entity_poly.type
_entity_poly.pdbx_seq_one_letter_code
_entity_poly.pdbx_strand_id
1 'polypeptide(L)'
;MGNGKGADALIPFWKRLKRSGASIEAVATDMSPAYISAVQRHIPEATLVLDHFHIIKLFNEKLTKLRRDLQREAENGLGKPILKGIRWLLLKNPDNLDDTRNERQRLEQALKLNQPLATAYYMKEE
;
A
#
# COMPACT_ATOMS: atom_id res chain seq x y z
N MET A 1 8.59 -12.87 22.74
CA MET A 1 8.66 -13.23 21.31
C MET A 1 7.99 -14.58 21.12
N GLY A 2 6.81 -14.63 20.49
CA GLY A 2 6.10 -15.90 20.25
C GLY A 2 6.74 -16.67 19.09
N ASN A 3 7.20 -17.88 19.36
CA ASN A 3 7.71 -18.80 18.34
C ASN A 3 6.53 -19.46 17.59
N GLY A 4 6.13 -18.87 16.47
CA GLY A 4 5.18 -19.51 15.56
C GLY A 4 4.86 -18.60 14.36
N LYS A 5 5.22 -19.03 13.16
CA LYS A 5 5.06 -18.25 11.91
C LYS A 5 3.68 -18.43 11.24
N GLY A 6 2.69 -18.98 11.95
CA GLY A 6 1.36 -19.32 11.41
C GLY A 6 0.21 -18.73 12.22
N ALA A 7 -0.99 -18.74 11.66
CA ALA A 7 -2.22 -18.28 12.32
C ALA A 7 -2.45 -18.91 13.71
N ASP A 8 -1.92 -20.13 13.92
CA ASP A 8 -1.96 -20.85 15.19
C ASP A 8 -1.24 -20.13 16.34
N ALA A 9 -0.23 -19.32 16.02
CA ALA A 9 0.49 -18.51 17.01
C ALA A 9 -0.39 -17.42 17.64
N LEU A 10 -1.49 -17.05 16.97
CA LEU A 10 -2.44 -16.07 17.47
C LEU A 10 -3.56 -16.70 18.32
N ILE A 11 -3.71 -18.03 18.33
CA ILE A 11 -4.74 -18.71 19.13
C ILE A 11 -4.64 -18.36 20.63
N PRO A 12 -3.46 -18.38 21.26
CA PRO A 12 -3.33 -17.98 22.67
C PRO A 12 -3.68 -16.51 22.90
N PHE A 13 -3.40 -15.64 21.93
CA PHE A 13 -3.73 -14.22 21.99
C PHE A 13 -5.24 -14.01 21.98
N TRP A 14 -5.97 -14.62 21.04
CA TRP A 14 -7.43 -14.50 20.95
C TRP A 14 -8.13 -15.02 22.21
N LYS A 15 -7.64 -16.13 22.78
CA LYS A 15 -8.18 -16.66 24.06
C LYS A 15 -7.99 -15.68 25.21
N ARG A 16 -6.83 -15.02 25.30
CA ARG A 16 -6.55 -14.00 26.33
C ARG A 16 -7.41 -12.76 26.15
N LEU A 17 -7.56 -12.30 24.91
CA LEU A 17 -8.37 -11.13 24.60
C LEU A 17 -9.85 -11.37 24.91
N LYS A 18 -10.40 -12.54 24.57
CA LYS A 18 -11.78 -12.88 24.95
C LYS A 18 -11.97 -12.90 26.47
N ARG A 19 -10.97 -13.36 27.22
CA ARG A 19 -11.01 -13.38 28.69
C ARG A 19 -10.88 -11.99 29.33
N SER A 20 -10.32 -11.01 28.64
CA SER A 20 -10.22 -9.66 29.19
C SER A 20 -11.54 -8.90 29.18
N GLY A 21 -12.55 -9.37 28.43
CA GLY A 21 -13.85 -8.69 28.31
C GLY A 21 -13.77 -7.32 27.65
N ALA A 22 -12.64 -6.99 27.01
CA ALA A 22 -12.44 -5.70 26.38
C ALA A 22 -13.29 -5.60 25.11
N SER A 23 -13.99 -4.46 24.96
CA SER A 23 -14.58 -4.08 23.68
C SER A 23 -13.48 -3.49 22.82
N ILE A 24 -13.21 -4.09 21.67
CA ILE A 24 -12.24 -3.55 20.70
C ILE A 24 -13.00 -2.79 19.62
N GLU A 25 -12.71 -1.50 19.50
CA GLU A 25 -13.30 -0.62 18.49
C GLU A 25 -12.45 -0.58 17.21
N ALA A 26 -11.12 -0.73 17.32
CA ALA A 26 -10.22 -0.70 16.19
C ALA A 26 -8.99 -1.61 16.39
N VAL A 27 -8.47 -2.15 15.29
CA VAL A 27 -7.24 -2.94 15.25
C VAL A 27 -6.33 -2.43 14.16
N ALA A 28 -5.12 -2.00 14.54
CA ALA A 28 -4.07 -1.65 13.59
C ALA A 28 -3.25 -2.90 13.20
N THR A 29 -3.16 -3.21 11.90
CA THR A 29 -2.35 -4.34 11.40
C THR A 29 -1.49 -3.95 10.19
N ASP A 30 -0.45 -4.75 9.95
CA ASP A 30 0.21 -4.80 8.65
C ASP A 30 -0.76 -5.34 7.57
N MET A 31 -0.47 -5.07 6.30
CA MET A 31 -1.26 -5.47 5.13
C MET A 31 -1.20 -6.97 4.80
N SER A 32 -0.64 -7.81 5.68
CA SER A 32 -0.58 -9.25 5.43
C SER A 32 -2.00 -9.84 5.43
N PRO A 33 -2.40 -10.56 4.37
CA PRO A 33 -3.73 -11.16 4.26
C PRO A 33 -4.06 -12.09 5.44
N ALA A 34 -3.05 -12.72 6.03
CA ALA A 34 -3.21 -13.59 7.18
C ALA A 34 -3.67 -12.81 8.43
N TYR A 35 -3.11 -11.62 8.68
CA TYR A 35 -3.52 -10.79 9.82
C TYR A 35 -4.89 -10.17 9.59
N ILE A 36 -5.15 -9.64 8.39
CA ILE A 36 -6.46 -9.11 8.00
C ILE A 36 -7.54 -10.16 8.22
N SER A 37 -7.34 -11.37 7.68
CA SER A 37 -8.28 -12.49 7.83
C SER A 37 -8.44 -12.91 9.30
N ALA A 38 -7.37 -12.87 10.09
CA ALA A 38 -7.43 -13.22 11.50
C ALA A 38 -8.25 -12.21 12.31
N VAL A 39 -8.08 -10.91 12.06
CA VAL A 39 -8.87 -9.85 12.72
C VAL A 39 -10.34 -9.95 12.32
N GLN A 40 -10.63 -10.01 11.02
CA GLN A 40 -12.00 -10.11 10.53
C GLN A 40 -12.73 -11.35 11.07
N ARG A 41 -12.01 -12.46 11.29
CA ARG A 41 -12.59 -13.68 11.85
C ARG A 41 -12.89 -13.59 13.35
N HIS A 42 -12.04 -12.93 14.13
CA HIS A 42 -12.14 -12.96 15.60
C HIS A 42 -12.82 -11.72 16.18
N ILE A 43 -12.73 -10.58 15.51
CA ILE A 43 -13.33 -9.31 15.92
C ILE A 43 -13.89 -8.59 14.68
N PRO A 44 -14.97 -9.12 14.07
CA PRO A 44 -15.55 -8.55 12.84
C PRO A 44 -16.08 -7.13 13.02
N GLU A 45 -16.48 -6.77 14.25
CA GLU A 45 -17.03 -5.44 14.58
C GLU A 45 -15.96 -4.36 14.77
N ALA A 46 -14.67 -4.72 14.84
CA ALA A 46 -13.61 -3.76 15.01
C ALA A 46 -13.23 -3.12 13.67
N THR A 47 -13.00 -1.81 13.69
CA THR A 47 -12.45 -1.07 12.55
C THR A 47 -11.03 -1.54 12.26
N LEU A 48 -10.81 -2.10 11.08
CA LEU A 48 -9.47 -2.49 10.64
C LEU A 48 -8.71 -1.26 10.13
N VAL A 49 -7.63 -0.92 10.81
CA VAL A 49 -6.73 0.17 10.44
C VAL A 49 -5.44 -0.44 9.88
N LEU A 50 -5.02 0.00 8.70
CA LEU A 50 -3.75 -0.44 8.12
C LEU A 50 -2.62 0.49 8.56
N ASP A 51 -1.48 -0.11 8.89
CA ASP A 51 -0.30 0.66 9.28
C ASP A 51 0.26 1.47 8.10
N HIS A 52 0.27 2.80 8.27
CA HIS A 52 0.77 3.77 7.30
C HIS A 52 2.23 3.51 6.88
N PHE A 53 3.10 3.05 7.78
CA PHE A 53 4.49 2.74 7.43
C PHE A 53 4.56 1.61 6.39
N HIS A 54 3.75 0.57 6.55
CA HIS A 54 3.73 -0.57 5.64
C HIS A 54 3.15 -0.18 4.27
N ILE A 55 2.14 0.70 4.24
CA ILE A 55 1.58 1.29 3.01
C ILE A 55 2.67 2.07 2.25
N ILE A 56 3.35 3.00 2.93
CA ILE A 56 4.42 3.81 2.33
C ILE A 56 5.60 2.94 1.86
N LYS A 57 5.94 1.89 2.61
CA LYS A 57 6.98 0.94 2.21
C LYS A 57 6.60 0.21 0.92
N LEU A 58 5.39 -0.36 0.84
CA LEU A 58 4.89 -1.02 -0.36
C LEU A 58 4.87 -0.06 -1.55
N PHE A 59 4.44 1.17 -1.34
CA PHE A 59 4.43 2.22 -2.36
C PHE A 59 5.84 2.45 -2.93
N ASN A 60 6.85 2.64 -2.07
CA ASN A 60 8.23 2.84 -2.49
C ASN A 60 8.82 1.63 -3.23
N GLU A 61 8.48 0.41 -2.82
CA GLU A 61 8.88 -0.82 -3.51
C GLU A 61 8.28 -0.90 -4.92
N LYS A 62 6.97 -0.59 -5.07
CA LYS A 62 6.30 -0.57 -6.37
C LYS A 62 6.83 0.53 -7.28
N LEU A 63 7.12 1.72 -6.76
CA LEU A 63 7.80 2.78 -7.50
C LEU A 63 9.17 2.34 -8.01
N THR A 64 9.94 1.65 -7.16
CA THR A 64 11.26 1.13 -7.53
C THR A 64 11.15 0.09 -8.64
N LYS A 65 10.14 -0.79 -8.57
CA LYS A 65 9.86 -1.77 -9.63
C LYS A 65 9.47 -1.08 -10.93
N LEU A 66 8.51 -0.15 -10.89
CA LEU A 66 8.07 0.61 -12.07
C LEU A 66 9.27 1.32 -12.73
N ARG A 67 10.15 1.96 -11.95
CA ARG A 67 11.37 2.58 -12.48
C ARG A 67 12.25 1.57 -13.24
N ARG A 68 12.43 0.38 -12.68
CA ARG A 68 13.24 -0.68 -13.30
C ARG A 68 12.61 -1.17 -14.60
N ASP A 69 11.29 -1.35 -14.62
CA ASP A 69 10.55 -1.84 -15.79
C ASP A 69 10.59 -0.80 -16.92
N LEU A 70 10.32 0.46 -16.58
CA LEU A 70 10.41 1.59 -17.52
C LEU A 70 11.84 1.81 -18.04
N GLN A 71 12.87 1.65 -17.20
CA GLN A 71 14.27 1.74 -17.64
C GLN A 71 14.59 0.67 -18.69
N ARG A 72 14.12 -0.58 -18.50
CA ARG A 72 14.29 -1.66 -19.48
C ARG A 72 13.58 -1.35 -20.79
N GLU A 73 12.34 -0.83 -20.73
CA GLU A 73 11.59 -0.44 -21.93
C GLU A 73 12.26 0.70 -22.72
N ALA A 74 12.84 1.68 -22.01
CA ALA A 74 13.56 2.78 -22.64
C ALA A 74 14.92 2.35 -23.24
N GLU A 75 15.57 1.33 -22.68
CA GLU A 75 16.74 0.68 -23.28
C GLU A 75 16.35 -0.09 -24.55
N ASN A 76 15.10 -0.57 -24.65
CA ASN A 76 14.54 -1.27 -25.81
C ASN A 76 13.93 -0.34 -26.89
N GLY A 77 14.15 0.98 -26.83
CA GLY A 77 13.86 1.91 -27.93
C GLY A 77 12.59 2.77 -27.79
N LEU A 78 11.78 2.59 -26.74
CA LEU A 78 10.59 3.41 -26.49
C LEU A 78 10.84 4.44 -25.36
N GLY A 79 11.21 5.66 -25.75
CA GLY A 79 10.82 6.87 -25.01
C GLY A 79 11.45 7.15 -23.63
N LYS A 80 12.78 7.36 -23.56
CA LYS A 80 13.50 7.93 -22.39
C LYS A 80 12.88 9.19 -21.72
N PRO A 81 12.21 10.14 -22.41
CA PRO A 81 11.76 11.40 -21.80
C PRO A 81 10.54 11.28 -20.88
N ILE A 82 9.62 10.35 -21.16
CA ILE A 82 8.35 10.23 -20.44
C ILE A 82 8.58 9.78 -19.00
N LEU A 83 9.61 8.97 -18.78
CA LEU A 83 9.90 8.27 -17.52
C LEU A 83 10.52 9.17 -16.45
N LYS A 84 11.28 10.20 -16.86
CA LYS A 84 12.05 11.05 -15.94
C LYS A 84 11.16 11.92 -15.03
N GLY A 85 9.92 12.18 -15.46
CA GLY A 85 8.94 12.99 -14.72
C GLY A 85 7.96 12.19 -13.85
N ILE A 86 7.66 10.95 -14.22
CA ILE A 86 6.62 10.13 -13.57
C ILE A 86 6.86 9.94 -12.06
N ARG A 87 8.13 9.78 -11.64
CA ARG A 87 8.47 9.67 -10.21
C ARG A 87 8.07 10.91 -9.41
N TRP A 88 8.34 12.10 -9.96
CA TRP A 88 8.01 13.35 -9.30
C TRP A 88 6.50 13.56 -9.22
N LEU A 89 5.77 13.11 -10.25
CA LEU A 89 4.31 13.14 -10.26
C LEU A 89 3.71 12.23 -9.19
N LEU A 90 4.25 11.02 -9.01
CA LEU A 90 3.78 10.06 -8.00
C LEU A 90 4.11 10.48 -6.56
N LEU A 91 5.08 11.36 -6.37
CA LEU A 91 5.44 11.90 -5.06
C LEU A 91 4.75 13.23 -4.75
N LYS A 92 4.19 13.91 -5.77
CA LYS A 92 3.44 15.15 -5.59
C LYS A 92 2.11 14.83 -4.91
N ASN A 93 1.68 15.75 -4.04
CA ASN A 93 0.29 15.77 -3.60
C ASN A 93 -0.60 16.09 -4.83
N PRO A 94 -1.74 15.37 -5.02
CA PRO A 94 -2.68 15.61 -6.12
C PRO A 94 -3.11 17.08 -6.28
N ASP A 95 -3.25 17.81 -5.17
CA ASP A 95 -3.65 19.23 -5.14
C ASP A 95 -2.54 20.15 -5.65
N ASN A 96 -1.29 19.69 -5.65
CA ASN A 96 -0.13 20.42 -6.15
C ASN A 96 0.24 20.04 -7.59
N LEU A 97 -0.59 19.26 -8.29
CA LEU A 97 -0.38 18.93 -9.70
C LEU A 97 -0.57 20.17 -10.56
N ASP A 98 0.36 20.37 -11.49
CA ASP A 98 0.33 21.50 -12.41
C ASP A 98 -0.44 21.14 -13.69
N ASP A 99 -1.65 21.69 -13.81
CA ASP A 99 -2.51 21.50 -14.98
C ASP A 99 -1.90 22.10 -16.26
N THR A 100 -1.09 23.15 -16.16
CA THR A 100 -0.43 23.76 -17.33
C THR A 100 0.62 22.83 -17.97
N ARG A 101 1.08 21.83 -17.20
CA ARG A 101 2.06 20.83 -17.61
C ARG A 101 1.45 19.45 -17.89
N ASN A 102 0.12 19.35 -17.92
CA ASN A 102 -0.63 18.10 -18.09
C ASN A 102 -0.21 17.02 -17.07
N GLU A 103 0.17 17.42 -15.85
CA GLU A 103 0.71 16.50 -14.84
C GLU A 103 -0.32 15.44 -14.41
N ARG A 104 -1.59 15.82 -14.30
CA ARG A 104 -2.70 14.92 -13.95
C ARG A 104 -2.88 13.79 -14.97
N GLN A 105 -2.83 14.12 -16.26
CA GLN A 105 -2.99 13.15 -17.34
C GLN A 105 -1.80 12.18 -17.42
N ARG A 106 -0.58 12.69 -17.17
CA ARG A 106 0.64 11.87 -17.12
C ARG A 106 0.67 10.97 -15.88
N LEU A 107 0.14 11.45 -14.76
CA LEU A 107 -0.04 10.66 -13.54
C LEU A 107 -1.05 9.53 -13.78
N GLU A 108 -2.20 9.80 -14.37
CA GLU A 108 -3.19 8.76 -14.71
C GLU A 108 -2.61 7.69 -15.63
N GLN A 109 -1.86 8.08 -16.66
CA GLN A 109 -1.18 7.12 -17.54
C GLN A 109 -0.19 6.26 -16.77
N ALA A 110 0.59 6.85 -15.85
CA ALA A 110 1.51 6.11 -15.00
C ALA A 110 0.80 5.15 -14.03
N LEU A 111 -0.35 5.55 -13.48
CA LEU A 111 -1.15 4.72 -12.59
C LEU A 111 -1.84 3.57 -13.33
N LYS A 112 -2.33 3.80 -14.56
CA LYS A 112 -2.91 2.73 -15.42
C LYS A 112 -1.89 1.64 -15.76
N LEU A 113 -0.61 1.99 -15.87
CA LEU A 113 0.46 1.03 -16.13
C LEU A 113 0.76 0.12 -14.92
N ASN A 114 0.31 0.47 -13.71
CA ASN A 114 0.59 -0.31 -12.51
C ASN A 114 -0.56 -0.21 -11.49
N GLN A 115 -1.55 -1.10 -11.61
CA GLN A 115 -2.71 -1.18 -10.70
C GLN A 115 -2.33 -1.22 -9.20
N PRO A 116 -1.36 -2.05 -8.75
CA PRO A 116 -0.90 -2.01 -7.35
C PRO A 116 -0.35 -0.64 -6.90
N LEU A 117 0.25 0.12 -7.82
CA LEU A 117 0.74 1.46 -7.52
C LEU A 117 -0.41 2.47 -7.43
N ALA A 118 -1.44 2.33 -8.26
CA ALA A 118 -2.65 3.15 -8.19
C ALA A 118 -3.39 2.95 -6.86
N THR A 119 -3.58 1.70 -6.44
CA THR A 119 -4.20 1.40 -5.14
C THR A 119 -3.41 2.05 -4.00
N ALA A 120 -2.09 1.88 -3.97
CA ALA A 120 -1.26 2.46 -2.91
C ALA A 120 -1.18 4.00 -2.96
N TYR A 121 -1.25 4.61 -4.16
CA TYR A 121 -1.29 6.06 -4.31
C TYR A 121 -2.56 6.64 -3.69
N TYR A 122 -3.73 6.07 -3.99
CA TYR A 122 -4.99 6.54 -3.40
C TYR A 122 -5.07 6.28 -1.89
N MET A 123 -4.51 5.17 -1.40
CA MET A 123 -4.44 4.86 0.03
C MET A 123 -3.45 5.72 0.83
N LYS A 124 -2.57 6.48 0.17
CA LYS A 124 -1.68 7.45 0.84
C LYS A 124 -2.39 8.78 1.13
N GLU A 125 -3.45 9.09 0.39
CA GLU A 125 -4.13 10.38 0.42
C GLU A 125 -5.42 10.37 1.27
N GLU A 126 -5.78 9.22 1.84
CA GLU A 126 -6.83 9.04 2.87
C GLU A 126 -6.21 8.81 4.25
#